data_AF-A0A920QJ02-F1
#
_entry.id   AF-A0A920QJ02-F1
#
_cell.length_a   1.000
_cell.length_b   1.000
_cell.length_c   1.000
_cell.angle_alpha   90.00
_cell.angle_beta   90.00
_cell.angle_gamma   90.00
#
_symmetry.space_group_name_H-M   'P 1'
#
loop_
_entity.id
_entity.type
_entity.pdbx_description
1 polymer ?
#
loop_
_entity_poly.entity_id
_entity_poly.type
_entity_poly.pdbx_seq_one_letter_code
_entity_poly.pdbx_strand_id
1 'polypeptide(L)'
;MISLRKIVGTMLVGTMLAFGANSINAADSKKPIIIPIHNWSSQVVMSYVIGGIFKSMGNNVSYVPADSNGVYESIRLGDVTISHEVWEGAFGHAFYKPWRRAV
;
A
#
# COMPACT_ATOMS: atom_id res chain seq x y z
N MET A 1 14.08 -16.71 -52.68
CA MET A 1 14.81 -17.52 -51.68
C MET A 1 15.06 -16.66 -50.45
N ILE A 2 14.38 -16.94 -49.34
CA ILE A 2 14.62 -16.22 -48.08
C ILE A 2 15.88 -16.82 -47.43
N SER A 3 16.86 -15.98 -47.12
CA SER A 3 18.12 -16.40 -46.48
C SER A 3 17.86 -16.85 -45.04
N LEU A 4 18.48 -17.97 -44.63
CA LEU A 4 18.37 -18.53 -43.28
C LEU A 4 18.73 -17.51 -42.18
N ARG A 5 19.65 -16.57 -42.46
CA ARG A 5 20.02 -15.48 -41.55
C ARG A 5 18.87 -14.50 -41.30
N LYS A 6 18.02 -14.26 -42.30
CA LYS A 6 16.83 -13.42 -42.16
C LYS A 6 15.75 -14.13 -41.33
N ILE A 7 15.57 -15.44 -41.50
CA ILE A 7 14.60 -16.23 -40.72
C ILE A 7 14.97 -16.22 -39.22
N VAL A 8 16.26 -16.45 -38.90
CA VAL A 8 16.74 -16.40 -37.51
C VAL A 8 16.58 -15.00 -36.90
N GLY A 9 16.91 -13.95 -37.67
CA GLY A 9 16.72 -12.56 -37.22
C GLY A 9 15.26 -12.22 -36.93
N THR A 10 14.33 -12.65 -37.79
CA THR A 10 12.89 -12.40 -37.59
C THR A 10 12.32 -13.19 -36.41
N MET A 11 12.78 -14.43 -36.16
CA MET A 11 12.36 -15.20 -34.99
C MET A 11 12.81 -14.56 -33.66
N LEU A 12 14.02 -14.01 -33.60
CA LEU A 12 14.57 -13.32 -32.42
C LEU A 12 13.78 -12.04 -32.07
N VAL A 13 13.46 -11.23 -33.08
CA VAL A 13 12.65 -10.01 -32.88
C VAL A 13 11.22 -10.35 -32.49
N GLY A 14 10.63 -11.38 -33.11
CA GLY A 14 9.28 -11.86 -32.79
C GLY A 14 9.15 -12.41 -31.36
N THR A 15 10.18 -13.10 -30.85
CA THR A 15 10.19 -13.56 -29.45
C THR A 15 10.36 -12.40 -28.47
N MET A 16 11.23 -11.44 -28.73
CA MET A 16 11.38 -10.26 -27.85
C MET A 16 10.11 -9.42 -27.76
N LEU A 17 9.38 -9.24 -28.86
CA LEU A 17 8.08 -8.54 -28.86
C LEU A 17 6.98 -9.35 -28.15
N ALA A 18 7.00 -10.67 -28.26
CA ALA A 18 6.04 -11.54 -27.58
C ALA A 18 6.24 -11.60 -26.05
N PHE A 19 7.48 -11.47 -25.57
CA PHE A 19 7.79 -11.46 -24.12
C PHE A 19 7.86 -10.05 -23.51
N GLY A 20 8.12 -9.01 -24.31
CA GLY A 20 8.23 -7.62 -23.84
C GLY A 20 6.89 -6.92 -23.57
N ALA A 21 5.76 -7.52 -23.97
CA ALA A 21 4.43 -6.95 -23.79
C ALA A 21 3.79 -7.22 -22.42
N ASN A 22 4.43 -8.01 -21.55
CA ASN A 22 3.98 -8.15 -20.17
C ASN A 22 4.42 -6.90 -19.40
N SER A 23 3.46 -6.03 -19.09
CA SER A 23 3.63 -5.01 -18.06
C SER A 23 4.13 -5.70 -16.78
N ILE A 24 5.39 -5.47 -16.41
CA ILE A 24 5.95 -5.91 -15.13
C ILE A 24 5.28 -5.07 -14.06
N ASN A 25 4.10 -5.51 -13.59
CA ASN A 25 3.52 -4.96 -12.38
C ASN A 25 4.34 -5.51 -11.21
N ALA A 26 5.04 -4.62 -10.51
CA ALA A 26 5.71 -5.00 -9.28
C ALA A 26 4.65 -5.56 -8.31
N ALA A 27 4.90 -6.75 -7.76
CA ALA A 27 4.03 -7.33 -6.76
C ALA A 27 4.04 -6.45 -5.49
N ASP A 28 2.90 -6.36 -4.82
CA ASP A 28 2.79 -5.67 -3.54
C ASP A 28 3.67 -6.34 -2.47
N SER A 29 4.09 -5.53 -1.49
CA SER A 29 4.88 -6.00 -0.35
C SER A 29 4.12 -7.07 0.44
N LYS A 30 4.84 -8.14 0.84
CA LYS A 30 4.29 -9.17 1.74
C LYS A 30 4.16 -8.70 3.21
N LYS A 31 4.72 -7.53 3.55
CA LYS A 31 4.60 -6.95 4.90
C LYS A 31 3.12 -6.64 5.21
N PRO A 32 2.67 -6.79 6.46
CA PRO A 32 1.28 -6.48 6.81
C PRO A 32 1.00 -4.98 6.71
N ILE A 33 -0.21 -4.65 6.29
CA ILE A 33 -0.82 -3.34 6.51
C ILE A 33 -1.19 -3.26 7.99
N ILE A 34 -0.56 -2.35 8.72
CA ILE A 34 -0.78 -2.14 10.15
C ILE A 34 -1.87 -1.09 10.32
N ILE A 35 -3.03 -1.52 10.82
CA ILE A 35 -4.22 -0.69 11.05
C ILE A 35 -4.32 -0.38 12.55
N PRO A 36 -4.42 0.89 12.96
CA PRO A 36 -4.54 1.25 14.36
C PRO A 36 -5.95 0.95 14.87
N ILE A 37 -6.07 0.56 16.14
CA ILE A 37 -7.32 0.42 16.89
C ILE A 37 -7.31 1.46 18.01
N HIS A 38 -8.29 2.36 17.97
CA HIS A 38 -8.55 3.35 19.01
C HIS A 38 -9.70 2.87 19.92
N ASN A 39 -10.32 3.80 20.64
CA ASN A 39 -11.24 3.50 21.74
C ASN A 39 -12.70 3.95 21.49
N TRP A 40 -13.10 4.19 20.24
CA TRP A 40 -14.51 4.49 19.90
C TRP A 40 -15.05 3.58 18.81
N SER A 41 -16.35 3.28 18.89
CA SER A 41 -16.97 2.18 18.16
C SER A 41 -16.86 2.28 16.64
N SER A 42 -17.10 3.46 16.06
CA SER A 42 -17.05 3.63 14.60
C SER A 42 -15.66 3.30 14.05
N GLN A 43 -14.62 3.78 14.73
CA GLN A 43 -13.26 3.55 14.29
C GLN A 43 -12.85 2.09 14.43
N VAL A 44 -13.22 1.43 15.54
CA VAL A 44 -12.94 0.01 15.72
C VAL A 44 -13.63 -0.80 14.62
N VAL A 45 -14.93 -0.58 14.40
CA VAL A 45 -15.70 -1.30 13.38
C VAL A 45 -15.12 -1.05 11.98
N MET A 46 -14.86 0.22 11.62
CA MET A 46 -14.33 0.55 10.30
C MET A 46 -12.91 0.01 10.07
N SER A 47 -12.10 -0.12 11.13
CA SER A 47 -10.79 -0.78 11.06
C SER A 47 -10.92 -2.21 10.55
N TYR A 48 -11.85 -2.98 11.12
CA TYR A 48 -12.07 -4.37 10.72
C TYR A 48 -12.72 -4.48 9.34
N VAL A 49 -13.59 -3.54 8.95
CA VAL A 49 -14.17 -3.49 7.60
C VAL A 49 -13.08 -3.27 6.55
N ILE A 50 -12.26 -2.22 6.71
CA ILE A 50 -11.18 -1.90 5.77
C ILE A 50 -10.11 -3.01 5.77
N GLY A 51 -9.75 -3.54 6.94
CA GLY A 51 -8.84 -4.67 7.02
C GLY A 51 -9.39 -5.94 6.35
N GLY A 52 -10.71 -6.17 6.39
CA GLY A 52 -11.37 -7.22 5.63
C GLY A 52 -11.26 -7.02 4.12
N ILE A 53 -11.44 -5.78 3.65
CA ILE A 53 -11.26 -5.42 2.23
C ILE A 53 -9.82 -5.68 1.79
N PHE A 54 -8.82 -5.22 2.54
CA PHE A 54 -7.42 -5.49 2.20
C PHE A 54 -7.09 -6.98 2.15
N LYS A 55 -7.60 -7.76 3.12
CA LYS A 55 -7.45 -9.22 3.10
C LYS A 55 -8.10 -9.85 1.86
N SER A 56 -9.28 -9.39 1.44
CA SER A 56 -9.94 -9.89 0.21
C SER A 56 -9.15 -9.58 -1.06
N MET A 57 -8.30 -8.55 -1.04
CA MET A 57 -7.37 -8.21 -2.13
C MET A 57 -6.07 -9.02 -2.06
N GLY A 58 -5.91 -9.93 -1.09
CA GLY A 58 -4.71 -10.75 -0.91
C GLY A 58 -3.62 -10.14 -0.01
N ASN A 59 -3.90 -9.03 0.67
CA ASN A 59 -2.93 -8.39 1.57
C ASN A 59 -2.93 -9.00 2.98
N ASN A 60 -1.76 -8.95 3.63
CA ASN A 60 -1.63 -9.23 5.05
C ASN A 60 -2.07 -7.99 5.86
N VAL A 61 -2.78 -8.19 6.98
CA VAL A 61 -3.28 -7.10 7.84
C VAL A 61 -3.02 -7.42 9.31
N SER A 62 -2.52 -6.44 10.06
CA SER A 62 -2.36 -6.48 11.51
C SER A 62 -3.13 -5.34 12.17
N TYR A 63 -3.70 -5.59 13.34
CA TYR A 63 -4.40 -4.57 14.13
C TYR A 63 -3.61 -4.30 15.41
N VAL A 64 -3.30 -3.03 15.67
CA VAL A 64 -2.51 -2.64 16.84
C VAL A 64 -3.22 -1.56 17.65
N PRO A 65 -3.28 -1.66 18.99
CA PRO A 65 -3.75 -0.54 19.81
C PRO A 65 -2.87 0.70 19.56
N ALA A 66 -3.49 1.87 19.42
CA ALA A 66 -2.75 3.11 19.19
C ALA A 66 -3.36 4.28 19.97
N ASP A 67 -2.50 5.13 20.55
CA ASP A 67 -2.90 6.44 21.05
C ASP A 67 -3.42 7.31 19.89
N SER A 68 -4.58 7.91 20.08
CA SER A 68 -5.30 8.58 18.99
C SER A 68 -4.61 9.85 18.48
N ASN A 69 -3.75 10.49 19.28
CA ASN A 69 -2.93 11.61 18.82
C ASN A 69 -1.53 11.15 18.38
N GLY A 70 -0.97 10.14 19.05
CA GLY A 70 0.36 9.60 18.76
C GLY A 70 0.44 8.81 17.46
N VAL A 71 -0.68 8.27 16.98
CA VAL A 71 -0.76 7.46 15.75
C VAL A 71 -0.15 8.16 14.53
N TYR A 72 -0.23 9.48 14.44
CA TYR A 72 0.31 10.24 13.29
C TYR A 72 1.83 10.24 13.23
N GLU A 73 2.49 10.24 14.40
CA GLU A 73 3.95 10.09 14.45
C GLU A 73 4.35 8.64 14.10
N SER A 74 3.60 7.65 14.59
CA SER A 74 3.80 6.25 14.20
C SER A 74 3.61 6.04 12.69
N ILE A 75 2.65 6.73 12.07
CA ILE A 75 2.47 6.73 10.61
C ILE A 75 3.66 7.39 9.91
N ARG A 76 4.11 8.56 10.41
CA ARG A 76 5.29 9.25 9.85
C ARG A 76 6.54 8.37 9.87
N LEU A 77 6.70 7.55 10.91
CA LEU A 77 7.83 6.62 11.07
C LEU A 77 7.65 5.29 10.31
N GLY A 78 6.44 4.98 9.85
CA GLY A 78 6.12 3.74 9.14
C GLY A 78 5.77 2.55 10.04
N ASP A 79 5.62 2.76 11.35
CA ASP A 79 5.21 1.73 12.33
C ASP A 79 3.72 1.39 12.20
N VAL A 80 2.91 2.35 11.73
CA VAL A 80 1.49 2.20 11.40
C VAL A 80 1.30 2.60 9.94
N THR A 81 0.48 1.85 9.19
CA THR A 81 0.39 2.06 7.74
C THR A 81 -0.64 3.13 7.36
N ILE A 82 -1.78 3.19 8.07
CA ILE A 82 -2.88 4.09 7.71
C ILE A 82 -3.58 4.67 8.95
N SER A 83 -4.32 5.77 8.74
CA SER A 83 -5.39 6.23 9.63
C SER A 83 -6.61 6.53 8.77
N HIS A 84 -7.72 5.83 9.02
CA HIS A 84 -8.95 5.93 8.23
C HIS A 84 -10.01 6.85 8.86
N GLU A 85 -9.82 7.31 10.10
CA GLU A 85 -10.68 8.31 10.74
C GLU A 85 -9.84 9.47 11.30
N VAL A 86 -9.64 10.50 10.48
CA VAL A 86 -8.95 11.74 10.87
C VAL A 86 -9.97 12.84 11.12
N TRP A 87 -10.55 12.84 12.32
CA TRP A 87 -11.51 13.87 12.74
C TRP A 87 -10.82 15.22 12.93
N GLU A 88 -11.13 16.20 12.08
CA GLU A 88 -10.46 17.50 12.05
C GLU A 88 -10.45 18.21 13.41
N GLY A 89 -11.60 18.27 14.09
CA GLY A 89 -11.72 18.96 15.37
C GLY A 89 -10.93 18.30 16.51
N ALA A 90 -10.84 16.96 16.53
CA ALA A 90 -10.16 16.23 17.60
C ALA A 90 -8.66 16.03 17.31
N PHE A 91 -8.31 15.77 16.05
CA PHE A 91 -6.99 15.27 15.66
C PHE A 91 -6.26 16.14 14.66
N GLY A 92 -6.87 17.20 14.12
CA GLY A 92 -6.24 18.04 13.09
C GLY A 92 -4.86 18.56 13.50
N HIS A 93 -4.72 19.07 14.72
CA HIS A 93 -3.42 19.53 15.22
C HIS A 93 -2.38 18.40 15.28
N ALA A 94 -2.75 17.24 15.80
CA ALA A 94 -1.86 16.08 15.90
C ALA A 94 -1.52 15.50 14.51
N PHE A 95 -2.46 15.53 13.58
CA PHE A 95 -2.26 15.12 12.19
C PHE A 95 -1.24 16.03 11.49
N TYR A 96 -1.36 17.36 11.59
CA TYR A 96 -0.48 18.28 10.87
C TYR A 96 0.91 18.44 11.48
N LYS A 97 1.06 18.27 12.80
CA LYS A 97 2.31 18.53 13.53
C LYS A 97 3.54 17.76 12.99
N PRO A 98 3.48 16.44 12.71
CA PRO A 98 4.64 15.67 12.24
C PRO A 98 5.16 16.12 10.86
N TRP A 99 4.28 16.58 9.97
CA TRP A 99 4.63 16.96 8.60
C TRP A 99 5.27 18.34 8.50
N ARG A 100 4.89 19.27 9.39
CA ARG A 100 5.47 20.63 9.41
C ARG A 100 6.95 20.67 9.78
N ARG A 101 7.50 19.59 10.34
CA ARG A 101 8.92 19.46 10.69
C ARG A 101 9.77 18.90 9.55
N ALA A 102 9.12 18.40 8.49
CA ALA A 102 9.78 17.76 7.35
C ALA A 102 10.00 18.74 6.18
N VAL A 103 9.71 20.03 6.37
CA VAL A 103 9.90 21.13 5.40
C VAL A 103 10.72 22.24 6.02
#